data_AF-A0A9D0UER1-F1
#
_entry.id   AF-A0A9D0UER1-F1
#
_cell.length_a   1.000
_cell.length_b   1.000
_cell.length_c   1.000
_cell.angle_alpha   90.00
_cell.angle_beta   90.00
_cell.angle_gamma   90.00
#
_symmetry.space_group_name_H-M   'P 1'
#
loop_
_entity.id
_entity.type
_entity.pdbx_description
1 polymer ?
#
loop_
_entity_poly.entity_id
_entity_poly.type
_entity_poly.pdbx_seq_one_letter_code
_entity_poly.pdbx_strand_id
1 'polypeptide(L)'
;MMTNRTLTELKNIGTKIAGRLNEAGIFSEEELRFHGAANAHKMIKKNHPNETLPVCYYLYAFEGALCNRHWNDIGEQRKQELKKAIEAR
;
A
#
# COMPACT_ATOMS: atom_id res chain seq x y z
N MET A 1 -18.60 8.84 -9.90
CA MET A 1 -17.60 9.40 -8.96
C MET A 1 -16.99 8.22 -8.21
N MET A 2 -15.65 8.12 -8.11
CA MET A 2 -15.07 7.14 -7.18
C MET A 2 -15.39 7.63 -5.77
N THR A 3 -16.07 6.80 -4.98
CA THR A 3 -16.30 7.08 -3.56
C THR A 3 -14.95 7.14 -2.87
N ASN A 4 -14.63 8.24 -2.16
CA ASN A 4 -13.44 8.29 -1.33
C ASN A 4 -13.67 7.47 -0.06
N ARG A 5 -13.25 6.21 -0.09
CA ARG A 5 -13.44 5.27 1.02
C ARG A 5 -12.38 5.47 2.10
N THR A 6 -12.73 5.10 3.32
CA THR A 6 -11.76 4.93 4.39
C THR A 6 -10.82 3.76 4.08
N LEU A 7 -9.60 3.82 4.60
CA LEU A 7 -8.59 2.79 4.32
C LEU A 7 -9.03 1.38 4.71
N THR A 8 -9.78 1.22 5.81
CA THR A 8 -10.26 -0.08 6.29
C THR A 8 -11.39 -0.68 5.45
N GLU A 9 -12.01 0.10 4.57
CA GLU A 9 -13.00 -0.40 3.61
C GLU A 9 -12.34 -0.94 2.33
N LEU A 10 -11.04 -0.71 2.15
CA LEU A 10 -10.29 -1.18 1.00
C LEU A 10 -9.89 -2.65 1.17
N LYS A 11 -9.92 -3.40 0.06
CA LYS A 11 -9.44 -4.79 0.05
C LYS A 11 -8.00 -4.84 0.56
N ASN A 12 -7.70 -5.87 1.35
CA ASN A 12 -6.37 -6.15 1.91
C ASN A 12 -5.88 -5.18 3.00
N ILE A 13 -6.64 -4.15 3.37
CA ILE A 13 -6.21 -3.16 4.37
C ILE A 13 -7.03 -3.35 5.65
N GLY A 14 -6.44 -4.04 6.63
CA GLY A 14 -6.98 -4.13 7.98
C GLY A 14 -6.57 -2.94 8.86
N THR A 15 -7.15 -2.84 10.06
CA THR A 15 -6.92 -1.73 11.01
C THR A 15 -5.45 -1.46 11.29
N LYS A 16 -4.63 -2.51 11.46
CA LYS A 16 -3.17 -2.37 11.67
C LYS A 16 -2.48 -1.67 10.50
N ILE A 17 -2.80 -2.06 9.27
CA ILE A 17 -2.20 -1.50 8.06
C ILE A 17 -2.70 -0.08 7.83
N ALA A 18 -3.99 0.19 8.07
CA ALA A 18 -4.55 1.53 8.05
C ALA A 18 -3.85 2.45 9.07
N GLY A 19 -3.57 1.96 10.29
CA GLY A 19 -2.79 2.70 11.29
C GLY A 19 -1.40 3.09 10.80
N ARG A 20 -0.68 2.17 10.13
CA ARG A 20 0.63 2.46 9.53
C ARG A 20 0.56 3.49 8.41
N LEU A 21 -0.48 3.45 7.57
CA LEU A 21 -0.73 4.47 6.55
C LEU A 21 -1.01 5.84 7.18
N ASN A 22 -1.84 5.89 8.23
CA ASN A 22 -2.13 7.13 8.95
C ASN A 22 -0.87 7.73 9.61
N GLU A 23 -0.02 6.90 10.23
CA GLU A 23 1.28 7.33 10.76
C GLU A 23 2.18 7.91 9.66
N ALA A 24 2.04 7.44 8.42
CA ALA A 24 2.74 7.93 7.24
C ALA A 24 2.08 9.15 6.58
N GLY A 25 0.94 9.62 7.08
CA GLY A 25 0.22 10.78 6.55
C GLY A 25 -0.75 10.46 5.41
N ILE A 26 -1.17 9.20 5.26
CA ILE A 26 -2.15 8.76 4.26
C ILE A 26 -3.40 8.30 5.02
N PHE A 27 -4.53 8.98 4.82
CA PHE A 27 -5.75 8.81 5.61
C PHE A 27 -6.95 8.29 4.79
N SER A 28 -6.83 8.24 3.46
CA SER A 28 -7.96 7.93 2.57
C SER A 28 -7.56 7.14 1.33
N GLU A 29 -8.55 6.57 0.62
CA GLU A 29 -8.32 5.92 -0.68
C GLU A 29 -7.73 6.89 -1.70
N GLU A 30 -8.22 8.13 -1.73
CA GLU A 30 -7.76 9.16 -2.66
C GLU A 30 -6.27 9.48 -2.45
N GLU A 31 -5.83 9.64 -1.21
CA GLU A 31 -4.42 9.87 -0.89
C GLU A 31 -3.57 8.64 -1.18
N LEU A 32 -4.05 7.43 -0.85
CA LEU A 32 -3.35 6.20 -1.21
C LEU A 32 -3.18 6.08 -2.73
N ARG A 33 -4.18 6.51 -3.50
CA ARG A 33 -4.14 6.52 -4.97
C ARG A 33 -3.20 7.60 -5.50
N PHE A 34 -3.19 8.77 -4.88
CA PHE A 34 -2.29 9.87 -5.21
C PHE A 34 -0.82 9.48 -5.03
N HIS A 35 -0.48 8.86 -3.89
CA HIS A 35 0.88 8.40 -3.63
C HIS A 35 1.24 7.14 -4.42
N GLY A 36 0.30 6.22 -4.58
CA GLY A 36 0.52 4.90 -5.13
C GLY A 36 1.18 3.94 -4.14
N ALA A 37 1.06 2.63 -4.44
CA ALA A 37 1.49 1.55 -3.54
C ALA A 37 2.97 1.62 -3.14
N ALA A 38 3.86 1.88 -4.11
CA ALA A 38 5.30 1.91 -3.85
C ALA A 38 5.72 3.09 -2.95
N ASN A 39 5.18 4.29 -3.18
CA ASN A 39 5.52 5.45 -2.36
C ASN A 39 4.90 5.34 -0.97
N ALA A 40 3.65 4.88 -0.84
CA ALA A 40 3.04 4.60 0.46
C ALA A 40 3.90 3.63 1.28
N HIS A 41 4.41 2.56 0.66
CA HIS A 41 5.34 1.63 1.29
C HIS A 41 6.64 2.33 1.74
N LYS A 42 7.27 3.14 0.87
CA LYS A 42 8.48 3.90 1.22
C LYS A 42 8.25 4.88 2.36
N MET A 43 7.10 5.55 2.41
CA MET A 43 6.72 6.47 3.47
C MET A 43 6.61 5.75 4.82
N ILE A 44 5.95 4.59 4.88
CA ILE A 44 5.90 3.76 6.10
C ILE A 44 7.32 3.31 6.49
N LYS A 45 8.14 2.85 5.54
CA LYS A 45 9.52 2.42 5.82
C LYS A 45 10.39 3.55 6.36
N LYS A 46 10.18 4.79 5.91
CA LYS A 46 10.89 5.97 6.41
C LYS A 46 10.57 6.24 7.89
N ASN A 47 9.33 6.03 8.30
CA ASN A 47 8.91 6.20 9.70
C ASN A 47 9.35 5.03 10.60
N HIS A 48 9.54 3.83 10.01
CA HIS A 48 9.91 2.61 10.73
C HIS A 48 11.22 2.00 10.15
N PRO A 49 12.37 2.70 10.23
CA PRO A 49 13.59 2.29 9.53
C PRO A 49 14.14 0.93 9.98
N ASN A 50 13.91 0.56 11.24
CA ASN A 50 14.41 -0.68 11.83
C ASN A 50 13.48 -1.88 11.62
N GLU A 51 12.26 -1.68 11.10
CA GLU A 51 11.30 -2.76 10.89
C GLU A 51 11.45 -3.36 9.49
N THR A 52 11.32 -4.68 9.40
CA THR A 52 11.07 -5.32 8.11
C THR A 52 9.59 -5.19 7.79
N LEU A 53 9.27 -4.61 6.62
CA LEU A 53 7.89 -4.53 6.13
C LEU A 53 7.69 -5.65 5.09
N PRO A 54 6.96 -6.73 5.42
CA PRO A 54 6.71 -7.80 4.45
C PRO A 54 5.92 -7.26 3.26
N VAL A 55 6.44 -7.44 2.05
CA VAL A 55 5.85 -6.88 0.82
C VAL A 55 4.39 -7.33 0.60
N CYS A 56 4.00 -8.51 1.06
CA CYS A 56 2.62 -9.00 0.93
C CYS A 56 1.62 -8.18 1.75
N TYR A 57 1.98 -7.78 2.97
CA TYR A 57 1.08 -7.06 3.89
C TYR A 57 1.01 -5.57 3.64
N TYR A 58 1.99 -5.01 2.93
CA TYR A 58 2.06 -3.58 2.65
C TYR A 58 1.98 -3.32 1.15
N LEU A 59 3.06 -3.59 0.41
CA LEU A 59 3.18 -3.24 -1.00
C LEU A 59 2.08 -3.87 -1.88
N TYR A 60 1.86 -5.18 -1.75
CA TYR A 60 0.86 -5.89 -2.56
C TYR A 60 -0.56 -5.64 -2.04
N ALA A 61 -0.73 -5.46 -0.73
CA ALA A 61 -2.01 -5.07 -0.16
C ALA A 61 -2.48 -3.71 -0.72
N PHE A 62 -1.57 -2.73 -0.82
CA PHE A 62 -1.87 -1.40 -1.37
C PHE A 62 -2.22 -1.46 -2.86
N GLU A 63 -1.44 -2.17 -3.68
CA GLU A 63 -1.77 -2.32 -5.10
C GLU A 63 -3.12 -3.04 -5.27
N GLY A 64 -3.36 -4.10 -4.48
CA GLY A 64 -4.63 -4.82 -4.49
C GLY A 64 -5.80 -3.93 -4.08
N ALA A 65 -5.62 -3.07 -3.08
CA ALA A 65 -6.60 -2.07 -2.69
C ALA A 65 -6.94 -1.12 -3.86
N LEU A 66 -5.91 -0.55 -4.51
CA LEU A 66 -6.05 0.43 -5.59
C LEU A 66 -6.68 -0.14 -6.86
N CYS A 67 -6.43 -1.42 -7.15
CA CYS A 67 -7.00 -2.15 -8.28
C CYS A 67 -8.28 -2.95 -7.91
N ASN A 68 -8.74 -2.86 -6.67
CA ASN A 68 -9.87 -3.63 -6.13
C ASN A 68 -9.75 -5.17 -6.35
N ARG A 69 -8.55 -5.71 -6.15
CA ARG A 69 -8.23 -7.15 -6.24
C ARG A 69 -7.65 -7.68 -4.93
N HIS A 70 -7.83 -8.97 -4.66
CA HIS A 70 -7.04 -9.59 -3.59
C HIS A 70 -5.56 -9.58 -4.02
N TRP A 71 -4.63 -9.41 -3.08
CA TRP A 71 -3.21 -9.24 -3.41
C TRP A 71 -2.59 -10.45 -4.15
N ASN A 72 -3.20 -11.63 -4.03
CA ASN A 72 -2.82 -12.81 -4.81
C ASN A 72 -3.05 -12.62 -6.32
N ASP A 73 -4.03 -11.81 -6.73
CA ASP A 73 -4.53 -11.70 -8.10
C ASP A 73 -3.88 -10.56 -8.92
N ILE A 74 -2.84 -9.91 -8.37
CA ILE A 74 -2.14 -8.78 -9.00
C ILE A 74 -1.25 -9.24 -10.17
N GLY A 75 -0.91 -10.54 -10.22
CA GLY A 75 -0.02 -11.12 -11.24
C GLY A 75 1.46 -10.91 -10.90
N GLU A 76 2.31 -11.85 -11.33
CA GLU A 76 3.72 -11.89 -10.94
C GLU A 76 4.53 -10.74 -11.55
N GLN A 77 4.29 -10.39 -12.82
CA GLN A 77 4.97 -9.27 -13.48
C GLN A 77 4.79 -7.96 -12.69
N ARG A 78 3.56 -7.65 -12.30
CA ARG A 78 3.26 -6.43 -11.54
C ARG A 78 3.87 -6.46 -10.14
N LYS A 79 3.86 -7.61 -9.47
CA LYS A 79 4.55 -7.82 -8.18
C LYS A 79 6.05 -7.56 -8.28
N GLN A 80 6.68 -7.90 -9.40
CA GLN A 80 8.09 -7.63 -9.66
C GLN A 80 8.37 -6.15 -9.93
N GLU A 81 7.53 -5.47 -10.73
CA GLU A 81 7.61 -4.02 -10.95
C GLU A 81 7.55 -3.24 -9.63
N LEU A 82 6.60 -3.60 -8.76
CA LEU A 82 6.43 -2.98 -7.44
C LEU A 82 7.67 -3.18 -6.56
N LYS A 83 8.24 -4.39 -6.53
CA LYS A 83 9.47 -4.68 -5.78
C LYS A 83 10.63 -3.81 -6.27
N LYS A 84 10.85 -3.75 -7.59
CA LYS A 84 11.87 -2.88 -8.18
C LYS A 84 11.66 -1.41 -7.81
N ALA A 85 10.41 -0.95 -7.80
CA ALA A 85 10.06 0.43 -7.47
C ALA A 85 10.42 0.80 -6.02
N ILE A 86 10.38 -0.13 -5.06
CA ILE A 86 10.77 0.14 -3.67
C ILE A 86 12.28 0.04 -3.41
N GLU A 87 13.02 -0.67 -4.27
CA GLU A 87 14.48 -0.80 -4.21
C GLU A 87 15.21 0.37 -4.88
N ALA A 88 14.58 1.00 -5.88
CA ALA A 88 15.11 2.18 -6.55
C ALA A 88 15.24 3.36 -5.55
N ARG A 89 16.49 3.81 -5.34
CA ARG A 89 16.85 4.97 -4.50
C ARG A 89 16.41 6.28 -5.13
#